data_AF-A0A1N6EHF3-F1
#
_entry.id   AF-A0A1N6EHF3-F1
#
_cell.length_a   1.000
_cell.length_b   1.000
_cell.length_c   1.000
_cell.angle_alpha   90.00
_cell.angle_beta   90.00
_cell.angle_gamma   90.00
#
_symmetry.space_group_name_H-M   'P 1'
#
loop_
_entity.id
_entity.type
_entity.pdbx_description
1 polymer ?
#
loop_
_entity_poly.entity_id
_entity_poly.type
_entity_poly.pdbx_seq_one_letter_code
_entity_poly.pdbx_strand_id
1 'polypeptide(L)'
;MPKLVSLYIRHVAIGFLLAAFFVVGLLALNVGNLWHLVTHTSAGPLAVFLLFMFNGIVFSGVQFGIAVMRMAEPEDGGQGGRRQAAVAQHAPVPVRIDPTEAQQRRGFDDFA
;
A
#
# COMPACT_ATOMS: atom_id res chain seq x y z
N MET A 1 -7.57 20.46 -9.18
CA MET A 1 -6.23 20.16 -8.63
C MET A 1 -5.76 18.84 -9.21
N PRO A 2 -4.49 18.71 -9.64
CA PRO A 2 -3.96 17.47 -10.22
C PRO A 2 -4.21 16.26 -9.30
N LYS A 3 -4.70 15.16 -9.87
CA LYS A 3 -5.25 14.00 -9.13
C LYS A 3 -4.25 13.37 -8.15
N LEU A 4 -2.95 13.42 -8.47
CA LEU A 4 -1.89 12.87 -7.62
C LEU A 4 -1.75 13.61 -6.28
N VAL A 5 -1.92 14.94 -6.26
CA VAL A 5 -1.81 15.75 -5.04
C VAL A 5 -2.96 15.47 -4.07
N SER A 6 -4.17 15.27 -4.61
CA SER A 6 -5.35 14.88 -3.80
C SER A 6 -5.18 13.49 -3.19
N LEU A 7 -4.61 12.56 -3.96
CA LEU A 7 -4.29 11.21 -3.51
C LEU A 7 -3.26 11.25 -2.35
N TYR A 8 -2.24 12.08 -2.49
CA TYR A 8 -1.21 12.30 -1.47
C TYR A 8 -1.79 12.83 -0.15
N ILE A 9 -2.54 13.93 -0.19
CA ILE A 9 -3.10 14.56 1.01
C ILE A 9 -4.00 13.60 1.79
N ARG A 10 -4.78 12.76 1.08
CA ARG A 10 -5.65 11.77 1.72
C ARG A 10 -4.86 10.72 2.51
N HIS A 11 -3.74 10.22 2.00
CA HIS A 11 -2.93 9.21 2.71
C HIS A 11 -2.21 9.81 3.91
N VAL A 12 -1.69 11.04 3.77
CA VAL A 12 -1.11 11.79 4.89
C VAL A 12 -2.15 11.99 6.00
N ALA A 13 -3.36 12.41 5.64
CA ALA A 13 -4.45 12.59 6.60
C ALA A 13 -4.83 11.29 7.32
N ILE A 14 -4.85 10.15 6.61
CA ILE A 14 -5.09 8.83 7.23
C ILE A 14 -3.97 8.49 8.22
N GLY A 15 -2.71 8.74 7.88
CA GLY A 15 -1.57 8.54 8.78
C GLY A 15 -1.69 9.36 10.06
N PHE A 16 -2.06 10.64 9.95
CA PHE A 16 -2.28 11.52 11.10
C PHE A 16 -3.49 11.10 11.95
N LEU A 17 -4.56 10.60 11.35
CA LEU A 17 -5.69 10.04 12.10
C LEU A 17 -5.27 8.81 12.90
N LEU A 18 -4.53 7.88 12.31
CA LEU A 18 -3.97 6.74 13.04
C LEU A 18 -3.06 7.18 14.19
N ALA A 19 -2.23 8.20 13.96
CA ALA A 19 -1.37 8.76 14.99
C ALA A 19 -2.15 9.35 16.16
N ALA A 20 -3.29 10.01 15.90
CA ALA A 20 -4.15 10.54 16.95
C ALA A 20 -4.67 9.42 17.85
N PHE A 21 -5.20 8.34 17.24
CA PHE A 21 -5.65 7.17 17.98
C PHE A 21 -4.52 6.52 18.77
N PHE A 22 -3.32 6.42 18.18
CA PHE A 22 -2.16 5.86 18.85
C PHE A 22 -1.74 6.69 20.07
N VAL A 23 -1.64 8.01 19.93
CA VAL A 23 -1.27 8.91 21.04
C VAL A 23 -2.33 8.92 22.14
N VAL A 24 -3.61 8.92 21.78
CA VAL A 24 -4.71 8.78 22.75
C VAL A 24 -4.57 7.45 23.50
N GLY A 25 -4.26 6.35 22.80
CA GLY A 25 -4.01 5.05 23.41
C GLY A 25 -2.82 5.07 24.39
N LEU A 26 -1.70 5.69 24.02
CA LEU A 26 -0.53 5.83 24.90
C LEU A 26 -0.84 6.60 26.18
N LEU A 27 -1.57 7.71 26.05
CA LEU A 27 -1.99 8.55 27.16
C LEU A 27 -3.02 7.84 28.05
N ALA A 28 -4.03 7.20 27.45
CA ALA A 28 -5.08 6.50 28.19
C ALA A 28 -4.56 5.28 28.96
N LEU A 29 -3.63 4.53 28.37
CA LEU A 29 -2.97 3.39 29.02
C LEU A 29 -1.84 3.80 29.97
N ASN A 30 -1.56 5.10 30.07
CA ASN A 30 -0.46 5.65 30.87
C ASN A 30 0.87 4.93 30.64
N VAL A 31 1.20 4.63 29.38
CA VAL A 31 2.42 3.90 29.03
C VAL A 31 3.63 4.66 29.56
N GLY A 32 4.48 4.03 30.38
CA GLY A 32 5.67 4.69 30.94
C GLY A 32 5.36 5.91 31.84
N ASN A 33 4.16 5.99 32.41
CA ASN A 33 3.69 7.11 33.21
C ASN A 33 3.55 8.46 32.46
N LEU A 34 3.39 8.40 31.13
CA LEU A 34 3.28 9.58 30.26
C LEU A 34 2.08 10.48 30.56
N TRP A 35 0.95 9.91 30.99
CA TRP A 35 -0.24 10.69 31.34
C TRP A 35 0.08 11.67 32.47
N HIS A 36 0.72 11.15 33.52
CA HIS A 36 1.15 11.96 34.66
C HIS A 36 2.19 12.99 34.22
N LEU A 37 3.15 12.60 33.38
CA LEU A 37 4.22 13.48 32.92
C LEU A 37 3.69 14.68 32.12
N VAL A 38 2.72 14.45 31.24
CA VAL A 38 2.06 15.48 30.45
C VAL A 38 1.17 16.38 31.32
N THR A 39 0.43 15.82 32.27
CA THR A 39 -0.53 16.61 33.06
C THR A 39 0.11 17.44 34.17
N HIS A 40 1.25 17.02 34.70
CA HIS A 40 1.92 17.66 35.85
C HIS A 40 3.14 18.51 35.47
N THR A 41 3.42 18.64 34.17
CA THR A 41 4.52 19.48 33.67
C THR A 41 3.96 20.68 32.90
N SER A 42 4.53 21.86 33.10
CA SER A 42 4.15 23.08 32.36
C SER A 42 4.29 22.95 30.84
N ALA A 43 5.22 22.10 30.39
CA ALA A 43 5.44 21.74 28.99
C ALA A 43 4.51 20.61 28.47
N GLY A 44 3.51 20.18 29.24
CA GLY A 44 2.57 19.12 28.87
C GLY A 44 1.94 19.25 27.49
N PRO A 45 1.34 20.42 27.14
CA PRO A 45 0.75 20.63 25.82
C PRO A 45 1.78 20.51 24.68
N LEU A 46 3.00 21.01 24.90
CA LEU A 46 4.09 20.88 23.92
C LEU A 46 4.51 19.42 23.77
N ALA A 47 4.59 18.67 24.86
CA ALA A 47 4.93 17.25 24.83
C ALA A 47 3.88 16.44 24.04
N VAL A 48 2.59 16.68 24.27
CA VAL A 48 1.51 16.03 23.49
C VAL A 48 1.58 16.42 22.02
N PHE A 49 1.83 17.70 21.73
CA PHE A 49 1.97 18.18 20.36
C PHE A 49 3.14 17.49 19.65
N LEU A 50 4.33 17.45 20.26
CA LEU A 50 5.51 16.80 19.69
C LEU A 50 5.29 15.29 19.53
N LEU A 51 4.73 14.63 20.55
CA LEU A 51 4.39 13.21 20.49
C LEU A 51 3.45 12.93 19.32
N PHE A 52 2.39 13.72 19.16
CA PHE A 52 1.45 13.59 18.06
C PHE A 52 2.08 13.90 16.70
N MET A 53 2.86 14.98 16.59
CA MET A 53 3.46 15.40 15.34
C MET A 53 4.51 14.39 14.85
N PHE A 54 5.42 13.96 15.72
CA PHE A 54 6.47 13.00 15.34
C PHE A 54 5.86 11.65 14.95
N ASN A 55 4.91 11.13 15.74
CA ASN A 55 4.22 9.90 15.37
C ASN A 55 3.37 10.09 14.10
N GLY A 56 2.70 11.23 13.95
CA GLY A 56 1.93 11.61 12.77
C GLY A 56 2.73 11.54 11.49
N ILE A 57 3.93 12.13 11.48
CA ILE A 57 4.83 12.10 10.33
C ILE A 57 5.29 10.67 10.02
N VAL A 58 5.62 9.86 11.03
CA VAL A 58 6.04 8.45 10.84
C VAL A 58 4.90 7.62 10.23
N PHE A 59 3.69 7.69 10.79
CA PHE A 59 2.53 6.97 10.27
C PHE A 59 2.15 7.45 8.86
N SER A 60 2.18 8.76 8.62
CA SER A 60 1.98 9.35 7.30
C SER A 60 3.02 8.87 6.28
N GLY A 61 4.30 8.77 6.68
CA GLY A 61 5.37 8.29 5.83
C GLY A 61 5.14 6.85 5.36
N VAL A 62 4.69 5.97 6.26
CA VAL A 62 4.34 4.59 5.91
C VAL A 62 3.12 4.53 4.98
N GLN A 63 2.04 5.28 5.28
CA GLN A 63 0.84 5.32 4.43
C GLN A 63 1.16 5.86 3.03
N PHE A 64 2.00 6.89 2.95
CA PHE A 64 2.49 7.44 1.70
C PHE A 64 3.34 6.43 0.93
N GLY A 65 4.29 5.76 1.59
CA GLY A 65 5.14 4.73 0.96
C GLY A 65 4.32 3.60 0.36
N ILE A 66 3.31 3.10 1.09
CA ILE A 66 2.38 2.07 0.58
C ILE A 66 1.60 2.59 -0.63
N ALA A 67 1.10 3.84 -0.58
CA ALA A 67 0.36 4.42 -1.70
C ALA A 67 1.21 4.55 -2.96
N VAL A 68 2.49 4.92 -2.82
CA VAL A 68 3.44 5.03 -3.93
C VAL A 68 3.76 3.65 -4.51
N MET A 69 4.06 2.65 -3.68
CA MET A 69 4.34 1.28 -4.14
C MET A 69 3.14 0.68 -4.89
N ARG A 70 1.92 0.92 -4.40
CA ARG A 70 0.68 0.48 -5.06
C ARG A 70 0.36 1.21 -6.37
N MET A 71 0.99 2.37 -6.61
CA MET A 71 0.86 3.09 -7.88
C MET A 71 1.85 2.59 -8.94
N ALA A 72 2.90 1.88 -8.52
CA ALA A 72 3.91 1.30 -9.41
C ALA A 72 3.52 -0.10 -9.95
N GLU A 73 2.50 -0.74 -9.38
CA GLU A 73 1.88 -1.92 -9.99
C GLU A 73 1.11 -1.50 -11.26
N PRO A 74 1.32 -2.15 -12.42
CA PRO A 74 0.59 -1.85 -13.64
C PRO A 74 -0.92 -1.93 -13.40
N GLU A 75 -1.64 -0.88 -13.78
CA GLU A 75 -3.10 -0.81 -13.70
C GLU A 75 -3.76 -1.76 -14.72
N ASP A 76 -3.60 -3.08 -14.56
CA ASP A 76 -4.38 -4.10 -15.29
C ASP A 76 -5.66 -4.50 -14.53
N GLY A 77 -6.15 -3.59 -13.67
CA GLY A 77 -7.36 -3.81 -12.87
C GLY A 77 -7.89 -2.51 -12.29
N GLY A 78 -9.01 -2.05 -12.84
CA GLY A 78 -9.63 -0.76 -12.57
C GLY A 78 -9.71 -0.33 -11.09
N GLN A 79 -9.55 0.98 -10.91
CA GLN A 79 -9.88 1.73 -9.70
C GLN A 79 -11.26 1.36 -9.14
N GLY A 80 -11.28 0.81 -7.92
CA GLY A 80 -12.44 0.81 -7.04
C GLY A 80 -12.89 -0.57 -6.60
N GLY A 81 -12.43 -1.01 -5.42
CA GLY A 81 -12.90 -2.28 -4.87
C GLY A 81 -12.39 -2.55 -3.47
N ARG A 82 -13.00 -1.89 -2.47
CA ARG A 82 -13.20 -2.59 -1.19
C ARG A 82 -14.02 -3.82 -1.52
N ARG A 83 -13.48 -5.00 -1.21
CA ARG A 83 -14.01 -6.34 -1.51
C ARG A 83 -13.71 -6.79 -2.94
N GLN A 84 -12.74 -7.68 -3.08
CA GLN A 84 -12.88 -8.86 -3.92
C GLN A 84 -11.91 -9.93 -3.43
N ALA A 85 -12.43 -10.75 -2.51
CA ALA A 85 -12.04 -12.15 -2.48
C ALA A 85 -12.65 -12.75 -3.75
N ALA A 86 -11.90 -12.77 -4.84
CA ALA A 86 -12.27 -13.47 -6.06
C ALA A 86 -10.97 -13.91 -6.72
N VAL A 87 -10.70 -15.19 -6.51
CA VAL A 87 -9.78 -16.08 -7.23
C VAL A 87 -9.31 -15.49 -8.56
N ALA A 88 -8.01 -15.23 -8.69
CA ALA A 88 -7.37 -14.99 -9.97
C ALA A 88 -7.53 -16.25 -10.84
N GLN A 89 -8.60 -16.31 -11.62
CA GLN A 89 -8.75 -17.31 -12.67
C GLN A 89 -7.77 -16.95 -13.78
N HIS A 90 -6.62 -17.60 -13.75
CA HIS A 90 -5.65 -17.56 -14.84
C HIS A 90 -6.29 -18.25 -16.04
N ALA A 91 -6.89 -17.49 -16.94
CA ALA A 91 -7.40 -18.02 -18.20
C ALA A 91 -6.22 -18.16 -19.18
N PRO A 92 -5.89 -19.38 -19.64
CA PRO A 92 -4.82 -19.58 -20.60
C PRO A 92 -5.19 -18.93 -21.94
N VAL A 93 -4.32 -18.07 -22.46
CA VAL A 93 -4.44 -17.50 -23.80
C VAL A 93 -3.79 -18.48 -24.79
N PRO A 94 -4.54 -19.02 -25.78
CA PRO A 94 -3.96 -19.92 -26.75
C PRO A 94 -3.01 -19.15 -27.68
N VAL A 95 -1.74 -19.56 -27.69
CA VAL A 95 -0.74 -19.08 -28.64
C VAL A 95 -0.93 -19.85 -29.95
N ARG A 96 -1.18 -19.13 -31.05
CA ARG A 96 -1.27 -19.72 -32.38
C ARG A 96 0.13 -20.11 -32.82
N ILE A 97 0.34 -21.40 -33.04
CA ILE A 97 1.55 -21.94 -33.65
C ILE A 97 1.29 -21.94 -35.16
N ASP A 98 2.01 -21.11 -35.90
CA ASP A 98 2.06 -21.26 -37.36
C ASP A 98 2.87 -22.53 -37.66
N PRO A 99 2.36 -23.46 -38.49
CA PRO A 99 3.06 -24.70 -38.81
C PRO A 99 4.25 -24.38 -39.73
N THR A 100 5.35 -23.93 -39.16
CA THR A 100 6.61 -23.79 -39.88
C THR A 100 7.35 -25.14 -39.86
N GLU A 101 7.33 -25.82 -41.00
CA GLU A 101 8.41 -26.69 -41.50
C GLU A 101 8.76 -27.97 -40.73
N ALA A 102 7.91 -28.48 -39.83
CA ALA A 102 8.16 -29.78 -39.18
C ALA A 102 7.67 -31.02 -39.99
N GLN A 103 7.17 -30.83 -41.22
CA GLN A 103 6.67 -31.93 -42.08
C GLN A 103 7.55 -32.22 -43.31
N GLN A 104 8.65 -31.48 -43.51
CA GLN A 104 9.58 -31.72 -44.63
C GLN A 104 10.77 -32.64 -44.27
N ARG A 105 10.67 -33.38 -43.15
CA ARG A 105 11.63 -34.42 -42.74
C ARG A 105 11.04 -35.84 -42.73
N ARG A 106 9.87 -36.06 -43.33
CA ARG A 106 9.30 -37.40 -43.57
C ARG A 106 9.31 -37.83 -45.05
N GLY A 107 10.01 -37.09 -45.91
CA GLY A 107 10.10 -37.39 -47.34
C GLY A 107 11.43 -38.02 -47.79
N PHE A 108 12.28 -38.49 -46.88
CA PHE A 108 13.59 -39.06 -47.22
C PHE A 108 13.74 -40.55 -46.86
N ASP A 109 12.73 -41.19 -46.27
CA ASP A 109 12.80 -42.60 -45.88
C ASP A 109 12.20 -43.57 -46.92
N ASP A 110 11.82 -43.09 -48.12
CA ASP A 110 11.17 -43.89 -49.17
C ASP A 110 12.14 -44.40 -50.27
N PHE A 111 13.47 -44.33 -50.03
CA PHE A 111 14.50 -44.83 -50.96
C PHE A 111 15.64 -45.58 -50.24
N ALA A 112 15.32 -46.63 -49.49
CA ALA A 112 16.29 -47.66 -49.09
C ALA A 112 15.63 -49.04 -48.99
#